data_AF-A0AAW7ED13-F1
#
_entry.id   AF-A0AAW7ED13-F1
#
_cell.length_a   1.000
_cell.length_b   1.000
_cell.length_c   1.000
_cell.angle_alpha   90.00
_cell.angle_beta   90.00
_cell.angle_gamma   90.00
#
_symmetry.space_group_name_H-M   'P 1'
#
loop_
_entity.id
_entity.type
_entity.pdbx_description
1 polymer ?
#
loop_
_entity_poly.entity_id
_entity_poly.type
_entity_poly.pdbx_seq_one_letter_code
_entity_poly.pdbx_strand_id
1 'polypeptide(L)'
;MVKNKSKPSLGFGDDLEEILENPEATVDDANGQEVEYTRNLMYKIILTPHTQDVKKRFRKEHGRLASVPLYYEEEKVLKEAAGFVGESLNDFIRDVILKEAKRVLGAEKYNLTLGKPFNQTKVKLSEEEHQKLSEQRKAERKKNK
;
A
#
# COMPACT_ATOMS: atom_id res chain seq x y z
N MET A 1 6.45 3.21 -50.89
CA MET A 1 6.46 2.20 -49.80
C MET A 1 7.56 2.59 -48.82
N VAL A 2 7.20 3.27 -47.72
CA VAL A 2 8.18 3.77 -46.74
C VAL A 2 8.07 2.94 -45.47
N LYS A 3 9.21 2.43 -45.05
CA LYS A 3 9.45 1.52 -43.92
C LYS A 3 8.81 2.05 -42.62
N ASN A 4 7.94 1.24 -42.02
CA ASN A 4 7.45 1.46 -40.66
C ASN A 4 8.62 1.32 -39.69
N LYS A 5 8.99 2.41 -39.02
CA LYS A 5 9.92 2.39 -37.90
C LYS A 5 9.19 1.79 -36.70
N SER A 6 9.67 0.64 -36.24
CA SER A 6 9.27 -0.02 -34.99
C SER A 6 9.36 0.97 -33.83
N LYS A 7 8.26 1.15 -33.10
CA LYS A 7 8.30 1.75 -31.75
C LYS A 7 9.01 0.76 -30.83
N PRO A 8 9.96 1.18 -29.98
CA PRO A 8 10.53 0.31 -28.96
C PRO A 8 9.42 -0.03 -27.95
N SER A 9 9.09 -1.31 -27.83
CA SER A 9 8.29 -1.80 -26.70
C SER A 9 9.11 -1.60 -25.43
N LEU A 10 8.77 -0.59 -24.63
CA LEU A 10 9.09 -0.67 -23.21
C LEU A 10 8.33 -1.89 -22.70
N GLY A 11 9.06 -2.96 -22.41
CA GLY A 11 8.53 -4.21 -21.89
C GLY A 11 7.93 -4.03 -20.50
N PHE A 12 6.74 -3.45 -20.45
CA PHE A 12 5.79 -3.72 -19.39
C PHE A 12 4.96 -4.89 -19.93
N GLY A 13 5.40 -6.09 -19.55
CA GLY A 13 4.74 -7.34 -19.91
C GLY A 13 3.29 -7.36 -19.43
N ASP A 14 2.56 -8.38 -19.89
CA ASP A 14 1.11 -8.64 -19.77
C ASP A 14 0.51 -8.67 -18.34
N ASP A 15 1.16 -8.06 -17.35
CA ASP A 15 0.85 -8.11 -15.92
C ASP A 15 -0.14 -7.02 -15.46
N LEU A 16 -0.67 -6.20 -16.37
CA LEU A 16 -1.58 -5.09 -16.00
C LEU A 16 -3.06 -5.52 -15.84
N GLU A 17 -3.46 -6.67 -16.38
CA GLU A 17 -4.85 -7.18 -16.26
C GLU A 17 -5.07 -8.03 -14.99
N GLU A 18 -4.02 -8.49 -14.30
CA GLU A 18 -4.11 -9.39 -13.12
C GLU A 18 -4.06 -8.65 -11.74
N ILE A 19 -4.32 -7.33 -11.71
CA ILE A 19 -4.06 -6.45 -10.54
C ILE A 19 -5.15 -6.50 -9.44
N LEU A 20 -6.25 -7.24 -9.61
CA LEU A 20 -7.41 -7.15 -8.70
C LEU A 20 -7.42 -8.10 -7.49
N GLU A 21 -6.48 -9.04 -7.34
CA GLU A 21 -6.48 -9.97 -6.21
C GLU A 21 -5.32 -9.76 -5.23
N ASN A 22 -5.63 -8.95 -4.21
CA ASN A 22 -5.04 -8.84 -2.88
C ASN A 22 -3.65 -8.19 -2.76
N PRO A 23 -3.55 -6.88 -2.48
CA PRO A 23 -2.26 -6.19 -2.42
C PRO A 23 -1.45 -6.48 -1.15
N GLU A 24 -2.07 -6.96 -0.06
CA GLU A 24 -1.39 -7.21 1.23
C GLU A 24 -2.09 -8.37 1.95
N ALA A 25 -1.59 -9.61 1.79
CA ALA A 25 -2.07 -10.71 2.63
C ALA A 25 -1.34 -10.64 3.98
N THR A 26 -2.11 -10.38 5.04
CA THR A 26 -1.69 -10.61 6.42
C THR A 26 -1.59 -12.11 6.63
N VAL A 27 -0.41 -12.58 7.02
CA VAL A 27 -0.19 -13.95 7.47
C VAL A 27 0.25 -13.84 8.93
N ASP A 28 -0.30 -14.65 9.82
CA ASP A 28 0.30 -14.81 11.14
C ASP A 28 1.62 -15.57 10.94
N ASP A 29 2.74 -14.95 11.29
CA ASP A 29 4.02 -15.67 11.30
C ASP A 29 3.95 -16.84 12.30
N ALA A 30 4.87 -17.81 12.20
CA ALA A 30 4.95 -18.96 13.11
C ALA A 30 5.06 -18.58 14.62
N ASN A 31 5.25 -17.28 14.92
CA ASN A 31 5.32 -16.68 16.24
C ASN A 31 4.07 -15.86 16.64
N GLY A 32 2.98 -15.88 15.85
CA GLY A 32 1.74 -15.16 16.14
C GLY A 32 1.81 -13.64 15.94
N GLN A 33 2.75 -13.15 15.12
CA GLN A 33 2.86 -11.74 14.75
C GLN A 33 2.13 -11.47 13.44
N GLU A 34 1.37 -10.37 13.38
CA GLU A 34 0.78 -9.89 12.14
C GLU A 34 1.91 -9.44 11.20
N VAL A 35 2.05 -10.12 10.05
CA VAL A 35 3.06 -9.77 9.05
C VAL A 35 2.43 -9.57 7.68
N GLU A 36 2.93 -8.56 6.99
CA GLU A 36 2.60 -8.27 5.59
C GLU A 36 3.86 -8.41 4.75
N TYR A 37 3.70 -8.78 3.47
CA TYR A 37 4.80 -8.86 2.54
C TYR A 37 4.64 -7.81 1.45
N THR A 38 5.74 -7.20 1.02
CA THR A 38 5.70 -6.29 -0.13
C THR A 38 5.32 -7.07 -1.39
N ARG A 39 4.71 -6.40 -2.37
CA ARG A 39 4.26 -7.05 -3.62
C ARG A 39 5.36 -7.83 -4.35
N ASN A 40 6.60 -7.33 -4.33
CA ASN A 40 7.77 -8.02 -4.92
C ASN A 40 8.36 -9.13 -4.03
N LEU A 41 7.73 -9.38 -2.87
CA LEU A 41 8.11 -10.32 -1.83
C LEU A 41 9.50 -10.08 -1.21
N MET A 42 10.23 -9.04 -1.61
CA MET A 42 11.60 -8.78 -1.13
C MET A 42 11.68 -8.40 0.35
N TYR A 43 10.57 -7.90 0.91
CA TYR A 43 10.53 -7.43 2.28
C TYR A 43 9.33 -8.00 3.02
N LYS A 44 9.57 -8.28 4.30
CA LYS A 44 8.57 -8.58 5.32
C LYS A 44 8.36 -7.33 6.16
N ILE A 45 7.11 -6.97 6.37
CA ILE A 45 6.70 -5.88 7.25
C ILE A 45 6.09 -6.50 8.49
N ILE A 46 6.78 -6.33 9.62
CA ILE A 46 6.34 -6.84 10.91
C ILE A 46 5.47 -5.76 11.56
N LEU A 47 4.22 -6.09 11.85
CA LEU A 47 3.28 -5.23 12.56
C LEU A 47 3.29 -5.61 14.04
N THR A 48 3.75 -4.69 14.88
CA THR A 48 3.76 -4.87 16.33
C THR A 48 2.78 -3.90 16.96
N PRO A 49 1.89 -4.32 17.87
CA PRO A 49 0.98 -3.41 18.54
C PRO A 49 1.74 -2.24 19.17
N HIS A 50 1.26 -1.02 18.96
CA HIS A 50 1.84 0.16 19.57
C HIS A 50 1.42 0.21 21.04
N THR A 51 2.38 -0.01 21.94
CA THR A 51 2.15 -0.09 23.40
C THR A 51 2.46 1.21 24.14
N GLN A 52 3.00 2.24 23.47
CA GLN A 52 3.24 3.55 24.07
C GLN A 52 1.99 4.44 23.97
N ASP A 53 2.02 5.59 24.65
CA ASP A 53 0.96 6.60 24.52
C ASP A 53 0.81 7.00 23.04
N VAL A 54 -0.42 6.88 22.51
CA VAL A 54 -0.77 7.18 21.12
C VAL A 54 -0.33 8.59 20.72
N LYS A 55 -0.26 9.54 21.68
CA LYS A 55 0.25 10.90 21.47
C LYS A 55 1.71 10.95 21.02
N LYS A 56 2.49 9.90 21.24
CA LYS A 56 3.89 9.78 20.81
C LYS A 56 4.04 9.24 19.39
N ARG A 57 2.94 8.88 18.70
CA ARG A 57 2.99 8.45 17.30
C ARG A 57 3.05 9.65 16.37
N PHE A 58 4.18 9.78 15.68
CA PHE A 58 4.34 10.74 14.59
C PHE A 58 4.21 10.04 13.25
N ARG A 59 3.38 10.59 12.34
CA ARG A 59 3.17 10.04 10.99
C ARG A 59 4.47 9.91 10.19
N LYS A 60 5.42 10.83 10.39
CA LYS A 60 6.73 10.82 9.74
C LYS A 60 7.58 9.61 10.13
N GLU A 61 7.42 9.13 11.35
CA GLU A 61 8.21 8.02 11.92
C GLU A 61 7.48 6.68 11.84
N HIS A 62 6.16 6.70 12.00
CA HIS A 62 5.35 5.50 12.20
C HIS A 62 4.36 5.23 11.05
N GLY A 63 4.20 6.17 10.11
CA GLY A 63 3.26 6.07 8.99
C GLY A 63 3.89 5.50 7.71
N ARG A 64 3.04 5.12 6.75
CA ARG A 64 3.44 4.76 5.38
C ARG A 64 3.12 5.91 4.42
N LEU A 65 3.91 6.06 3.37
CA LEU A 65 3.58 6.96 2.27
C LEU A 65 2.57 6.26 1.35
N ALA A 66 1.40 6.88 1.20
CA ALA A 66 0.46 6.55 0.13
C ALA A 66 0.80 7.45 -1.07
N SER A 67 1.37 6.86 -2.12
CA SER A 67 1.74 7.58 -3.35
C SER A 67 0.79 7.20 -4.47
N VAL A 68 0.15 8.20 -5.07
CA VAL A 68 -0.73 8.06 -6.23
C VAL A 68 -0.18 8.99 -7.32
N PRO A 69 0.15 8.47 -8.52
CA PRO A 69 0.54 9.33 -9.63
C PRO A 69 -0.65 10.19 -10.06
N LEU A 70 -0.40 11.46 -10.34
CA LEU A 70 -1.40 12.42 -10.78
C LEU A 70 -0.94 13.08 -12.08
N TYR A 71 -1.89 13.39 -12.95
CA TYR A 71 -1.67 14.36 -14.01
C TYR A 71 -1.50 15.77 -13.42
N TYR A 72 -0.88 16.66 -14.20
CA TYR A 72 -0.58 18.02 -13.75
C TYR A 72 -1.85 18.80 -13.37
N GLU A 73 -2.91 18.65 -14.15
CA GLU A 73 -4.20 19.32 -13.92
C GLU A 73 -4.87 18.83 -12.64
N GLU A 74 -4.76 17.53 -12.33
CA GLU A 74 -5.30 16.95 -11.10
C GLU A 74 -4.56 17.50 -9.88
N GLU A 75 -3.22 17.54 -9.92
CA GLU A 75 -2.42 18.14 -8.85
C GLU A 75 -2.76 19.63 -8.65
N LYS A 76 -2.95 20.38 -9.75
CA LYS A 76 -3.31 21.79 -9.69
C LYS A 76 -4.67 22.01 -9.00
N VAL A 77 -5.69 21.24 -9.37
CA VAL A 77 -7.01 21.33 -8.74
C VAL A 77 -6.95 21.02 -7.24
N LEU A 78 -6.18 20.01 -6.84
CA LEU A 78 -6.01 19.68 -5.42
C LEU A 78 -5.27 20.79 -4.65
N LYS A 79 -4.25 21.41 -5.25
CA LYS A 79 -3.53 22.55 -4.67
C LYS A 79 -4.44 23.77 -4.48
N GLU A 80 -5.25 24.10 -5.49
CA GLU A 80 -6.21 25.21 -5.40
C GLU A 80 -7.27 24.96 -4.32
N ALA A 81 -7.80 23.74 -4.25
CA ALA A 81 -8.77 23.35 -3.22
C ALA A 81 -8.18 23.41 -1.80
N ALA A 82 -6.96 22.88 -1.60
CA ALA A 82 -6.25 22.94 -0.32
C ALA A 82 -5.98 24.40 0.10
N GLY A 83 -5.56 25.24 -0.84
CA GLY A 83 -5.35 26.68 -0.62
C GLY A 83 -6.63 27.40 -0.22
N PHE A 84 -7.78 27.05 -0.81
CA PHE A 84 -9.08 27.64 -0.49
C PHE A 84 -9.52 27.35 0.95
N VAL A 85 -9.24 26.14 1.46
CA VAL A 85 -9.56 25.76 2.85
C VAL A 85 -8.45 26.11 3.85
N GLY A 86 -7.32 26.64 3.39
CA GLY A 86 -6.20 27.04 4.24
C GLY A 86 -5.37 25.87 4.79
N GLU A 87 -5.37 24.72 4.12
CA GLU A 87 -4.65 23.52 4.54
C GLU A 87 -3.41 23.24 3.67
N SER A 88 -2.46 22.49 4.22
CA SER A 88 -1.40 21.91 3.39
C SER A 88 -2.00 20.87 2.44
N LEU A 89 -1.47 20.75 1.21
CA LEU A 89 -1.94 19.76 0.24
C LEU A 89 -1.99 18.34 0.83
N ASN A 90 -0.99 17.98 1.64
CA ASN A 90 -0.90 16.65 2.25
C ASN A 90 -1.95 16.41 3.34
N ASP A 91 -2.31 17.42 4.11
CA ASP A 91 -3.35 17.29 5.14
C ASP A 91 -4.73 17.28 4.49
N PHE A 92 -4.96 18.15 3.51
CA PHE A 92 -6.19 18.16 2.70
C PHE A 92 -6.46 16.79 2.06
N ILE A 93 -5.47 16.24 1.34
CA ILE A 93 -5.60 14.92 0.70
C ILE A 93 -5.89 13.83 1.74
N ARG A 94 -5.18 13.85 2.87
CA ARG A 94 -5.36 12.84 3.93
C ARG A 94 -6.78 12.88 4.47
N ASP A 95 -7.29 14.06 4.80
CA ASP A 95 -8.58 14.21 5.44
C ASP A 95 -9.72 13.85 4.50
N VAL A 96 -9.62 14.27 3.23
CA VAL A 96 -10.58 13.89 2.18
C VAL A 96 -10.61 12.37 1.98
N ILE A 97 -9.44 11.73 1.83
CA ILE A 97 -9.36 10.28 1.59
C ILE A 97 -9.86 9.49 2.81
N LEU A 98 -9.50 9.89 4.04
CA LEU A 98 -9.95 9.20 5.25
C LEU A 98 -11.46 9.36 5.48
N LYS A 99 -12.02 10.53 5.16
CA LYS A 99 -13.47 10.77 5.20
C LYS A 99 -14.19 9.86 4.20
N GLU A 100 -13.66 9.73 3.00
CA GLU A 100 -14.22 8.87 1.97
C GLU A 100 -14.10 7.38 2.34
N ALA A 101 -12.96 6.96 2.90
CA ALA A 101 -12.78 5.61 3.42
C ALA A 101 -13.80 5.28 4.53
N LYS A 102 -14.06 6.23 5.45
CA LYS A 102 -15.09 6.07 6.49
C LYS A 102 -16.50 5.94 5.88
N ARG A 103 -16.80 6.68 4.81
CA ARG A 103 -18.07 6.60 4.08
C ARG A 103 -18.25 5.22 3.45
N VAL A 104 -17.21 4.68 2.82
CA VAL A 104 -17.24 3.38 2.12
C VAL A 104 -17.28 2.20 3.12
N LEU A 105 -16.47 2.23 4.18
CA LEU A 105 -16.38 1.14 5.15
C LEU A 105 -17.50 1.17 6.20
N GLY A 106 -18.14 2.32 6.40
CA GLY A 106 -18.99 2.58 7.56
C GLY A 106 -18.18 2.88 8.82
N ALA A 107 -18.82 3.54 9.80
CA ALA A 107 -18.16 4.02 11.01
C ALA A 107 -17.58 2.90 11.88
N GLU A 108 -18.29 1.77 12.00
CA GLU A 108 -17.88 0.64 12.84
C GLU A 108 -16.57 0.02 12.34
N LYS A 109 -16.53 -0.42 11.08
CA LYS A 109 -15.35 -1.05 10.48
C LYS A 109 -14.18 -0.07 10.42
N TYR A 110 -14.42 1.19 10.06
CA TYR A 110 -13.39 2.23 10.04
C TYR A 110 -12.74 2.43 11.42
N ASN A 111 -13.55 2.54 12.48
CA ASN A 111 -13.04 2.74 13.84
C ASN A 111 -12.34 1.48 14.37
N LEU A 112 -12.81 0.28 14.01
CA LEU A 112 -12.15 -0.97 14.39
C LEU A 112 -10.75 -1.08 13.78
N THR A 113 -10.57 -0.66 12.52
CA THR A 113 -9.26 -0.61 11.87
C THR A 113 -8.34 0.42 12.53
N LEU A 114 -8.82 1.66 12.76
CA LEU A 114 -7.99 2.70 13.37
C LEU A 114 -7.74 2.49 14.87
N GLY A 115 -8.60 1.75 15.55
CA GLY A 115 -8.50 1.44 16.98
C GLY A 115 -7.38 0.48 17.34
N LYS A 116 -6.71 -0.12 16.34
CA LYS A 116 -5.56 -1.02 16.52
C LYS A 116 -4.28 -0.36 16.00
N PRO A 117 -3.62 0.50 16.79
CA PRO A 117 -2.41 1.16 16.34
C PRO A 117 -1.25 0.17 16.28
N PHE A 118 -0.59 0.07 15.13
CA PHE A 118 0.62 -0.74 14.95
C PHE A 118 1.86 0.13 14.72
N ASN A 119 3.00 -0.34 15.22
CA ASN A 119 4.32 0.00 14.74
C ASN A 119 4.71 -0.96 13.62
N GLN A 120 5.45 -0.45 12.64
CA GLN A 120 5.91 -1.23 11.50
C GLN A 120 7.43 -1.32 11.49
N THR A 121 7.96 -2.51 11.22
CA THR A 121 9.39 -2.73 10.98
C THR A 121 9.55 -3.44 9.65
N LYS A 122 10.33 -2.85 8.73
CA LYS A 122 10.60 -3.44 7.41
C LYS A 122 11.90 -4.21 7.46
N VAL A 123 11.84 -5.51 7.16
CA VAL A 123 12.98 -6.43 7.14
C VAL A 123 13.14 -6.98 5.73
N LYS A 124 14.36 -6.97 5.20
CA LYS A 124 14.67 -7.58 3.90
C LYS A 124 14.71 -9.11 4.09
N LEU A 125 14.02 -9.85 3.23
CA LEU A 125 14.09 -11.31 3.23
C LEU A 125 15.45 -11.78 2.73
N SER A 126 15.90 -12.93 3.26
CA SER A 126 16.97 -13.71 2.64
C SER A 126 16.53 -14.27 1.28
N GLU A 127 17.49 -14.62 0.43
CA GLU A 127 17.19 -15.22 -0.88
C GLU A 127 16.40 -16.53 -0.73
N GLU A 128 16.71 -17.34 0.27
CA GLU A 128 15.98 -18.59 0.55
C GLU A 128 14.52 -18.33 0.97
N GLU A 129 14.28 -17.36 1.85
CA GLU A 129 12.92 -16.99 2.27
C GLU A 129 12.11 -16.40 1.11
N HIS A 130 12.74 -15.57 0.30
CA HIS A 130 12.13 -14.98 -0.90
C HIS A 130 11.70 -16.06 -1.90
N GLN A 131 12.60 -17.00 -2.18
CA GLN A 131 12.33 -18.10 -3.11
C GLN A 131 11.19 -18.99 -2.61
N LYS A 132 11.24 -19.40 -1.32
CA LYS A 132 10.18 -20.22 -0.70
C LYS A 132 8.81 -19.53 -0.77
N LEU A 133 8.74 -18.24 -0.43
CA LEU A 133 7.49 -17.48 -0.44
C LEU A 133 6.96 -17.30 -1.88
N SER A 134 7.84 -17.08 -2.86
CA SER A 134 7.49 -17.00 -4.27
C SER A 134 6.87 -18.31 -4.78
N GLU A 135 7.46 -19.45 -4.42
CA GLU A 135 6.95 -20.78 -4.76
C GLU A 135 5.60 -21.07 -4.10
N GLN A 136 5.44 -20.71 -2.83
CA GLN A 136 4.16 -20.84 -2.11
C GLN A 136 3.05 -20.03 -2.79
N ARG A 137 3.29 -18.75 -3.11
CA ARG A 137 2.30 -17.89 -3.80
C ARG A 137 1.94 -18.42 -5.20
N LYS A 138 2.92 -18.95 -5.93
CA LYS A 138 2.67 -19.61 -7.23
C LYS A 138 1.79 -20.85 -7.07
N ALA A 139 2.01 -21.65 -6.03
CA ALA A 139 1.21 -22.84 -5.75
C ALA A 139 -0.22 -22.49 -5.33
N GLU A 140 -0.42 -21.48 -4.48
CA GLU A 140 -1.75 -20.98 -4.08
C GLU A 140 -2.56 -20.48 -5.28
N ARG A 141 -1.95 -19.69 -6.16
CA ARG A 141 -2.61 -19.22 -7.39
C ARG A 141 -3.06 -20.34 -8.31
N LYS A 142 -2.26 -21.40 -8.42
CA LYS A 142 -2.63 -22.59 -9.22
C LYS A 142 -3.79 -23.39 -8.62
N LYS A 143 -4.02 -23.30 -7.31
CA LYS A 143 -5.15 -23.97 -6.65
C LYS A 143 -6.47 -23.19 -6.77
N ASN A 144 -6.39 -21.88 -6.99
CA ASN A 144 -7.56 -20.99 -7.08
C ASN A 144 -7.97 -20.69 -8.54
N LYS A 145 -7.28 -21.22 -9.55
CA LYS A 145 -7.72 -21.28 -10.95
C LYS A 145 -8.45 -22.59 -11.20
#